data_AF-A0A8I0HBR7-F1
#
_entry.id   AF-A0A8I0HBR7-F1
#
_cell.length_a   1.000
_cell.length_b   1.000
_cell.length_c   1.000
_cell.angle_alpha   90.00
_cell.angle_beta   90.00
_cell.angle_gamma   90.00
#
_symmetry.space_group_name_H-M   'P 1'
#
loop_
_entity.id
_entity.type
_entity.pdbx_description
1 polymer ?
#
loop_
_entity_poly.entity_id
_entity_poly.type
_entity_poly.pdbx_seq_one_letter_code
_entity_poly.pdbx_strand_id
1 'polypeptide(L)'
;TFMVVGLTDDSFGSLTVEQMQKFSDLFKVPEQFVKLGDKIVAIPMISKEQQKQESVEQKDFEMNADTSGLTVAGHIGTWHTIDQHEVG
;
A
#
# COMPACT_ATOMS: atom_id res chain seq x y z
N THR A 1 9.65 -1.07 14.57
CA THR A 1 10.25 -2.29 13.99
C THR A 1 9.17 -3.34 13.88
N PHE A 2 9.12 -4.09 12.77
CA PHE A 2 8.20 -5.21 12.58
C PHE A 2 8.97 -6.44 12.10
N MET A 3 8.35 -7.61 12.16
CA MET A 3 8.96 -8.89 11.79
C MET A 3 8.09 -9.59 10.73
N VAL A 4 8.74 -10.20 9.74
CA VAL A 4 8.08 -11.02 8.71
C VAL A 4 8.47 -12.48 8.96
N VAL A 5 7.48 -13.35 9.14
CA VAL A 5 7.67 -14.78 9.42
C VAL A 5 6.68 -15.61 8.59
N GLY A 6 7.02 -16.88 8.38
CA GLY A 6 6.05 -17.86 7.89
C GLY A 6 5.10 -18.28 9.01
N LEU A 7 3.96 -18.85 8.66
CA LEU A 7 3.02 -19.46 9.61
C LEU A 7 2.97 -20.97 9.36
N THR A 8 3.03 -21.74 10.44
CA THR A 8 2.65 -23.16 10.46
C THR A 8 1.33 -23.31 11.20
N ASP A 9 0.81 -24.54 11.29
CA ASP A 9 -0.47 -24.82 11.97
C ASP A 9 -0.44 -24.43 13.46
N ASP A 10 0.75 -24.45 14.06
CA ASP A 10 0.99 -24.38 15.49
C ASP A 10 1.97 -23.27 15.92
N SER A 11 2.70 -22.62 14.99
CA SER A 11 3.78 -21.68 15.33
C SER A 11 4.21 -20.75 14.19
N PHE A 12 5.23 -19.93 14.46
CA PHE A 12 5.97 -19.20 13.44
C PHE A 12 6.95 -20.13 12.73
N GLY A 13 6.92 -20.10 11.40
CA GLY A 13 7.78 -20.87 10.51
C GLY A 13 8.82 -20.01 9.79
N SER A 14 9.78 -20.68 9.17
CA SER A 14 10.78 -20.05 8.30
C SER A 14 10.17 -19.60 6.97
N LEU A 15 10.72 -18.53 6.40
CA LEU A 15 10.47 -18.14 5.01
C LEU A 15 11.43 -18.88 4.08
N THR A 16 11.00 -19.17 2.84
CA THR A 16 11.92 -19.60 1.79
C THR A 16 12.83 -18.43 1.38
N VAL A 17 13.97 -18.71 0.73
CA VAL A 17 14.91 -17.67 0.26
C VAL A 17 14.20 -16.66 -0.66
N GLU A 18 13.33 -17.14 -1.55
CA GLU A 18 12.56 -16.28 -2.46
C GLU A 18 11.58 -15.37 -1.71
N GLN A 19 10.92 -15.87 -0.67
CA GLN A 19 10.01 -15.08 0.16
C GLN A 19 10.77 -14.05 0.98
N MET A 20 11.91 -14.41 1.56
CA MET A 20 12.77 -13.47 2.28
C MET A 20 13.18 -12.31 1.37
N GLN A 21 13.63 -12.60 0.16
CA GLN A 21 14.02 -11.57 -0.80
C GLN A 21 12.83 -10.67 -1.16
N LYS A 22 11.69 -11.27 -1.54
CA LYS A 22 10.47 -10.54 -1.89
C LYS A 22 10.02 -9.58 -0.79
N PHE A 23 9.92 -10.07 0.44
CA PHE A 23 9.42 -9.24 1.55
C PHE A 23 10.47 -8.24 2.03
N SER A 24 11.76 -8.55 1.95
CA SER A 24 12.81 -7.57 2.22
C SER A 24 12.73 -6.41 1.24
N ASP A 25 12.55 -6.71 -0.05
CA ASP A 25 12.43 -5.67 -1.08
C ASP A 25 11.14 -4.86 -0.97
N LEU A 26 10.03 -5.52 -0.63
CA LEU A 26 8.72 -4.86 -0.49
C LEU A 26 8.71 -3.86 0.68
N PHE A 27 9.40 -4.20 1.77
CA PHE A 27 9.31 -3.50 3.04
C PHE A 27 10.56 -2.69 3.40
N LYS A 28 11.53 -2.58 2.48
CA LYS A 28 12.79 -1.84 2.70
C LYS A 28 12.59 -0.34 2.90
N VAL A 29 11.55 0.24 2.30
CA VAL A 29 11.20 1.65 2.47
C VAL A 29 9.92 1.72 3.29
N PRO A 30 9.93 2.34 4.48
CA PRO A 30 8.70 2.58 5.21
C PRO A 30 7.75 3.49 4.41
N GLU A 31 6.45 3.35 4.58
CA GLU A 31 5.45 4.21 3.91
C GLU A 31 4.65 5.03 4.93
N GLN A 32 4.42 6.30 4.63
CA GLN A 32 3.55 7.19 5.40
C GLN A 32 2.22 7.37 4.65
N PHE A 33 1.10 7.18 5.36
CA PHE A 33 -0.22 7.36 4.80
C PHE A 33 -0.78 8.74 5.16
N VAL A 34 -1.30 9.47 4.17
CA VAL A 34 -1.89 10.81 4.35
C VAL A 34 -3.30 10.84 3.74
N LYS A 35 -4.26 11.47 4.44
CA LYS A 35 -5.61 11.72 3.91
C LYS A 35 -5.59 13.00 3.07
N LEU A 36 -5.89 12.89 1.78
CA LEU A 36 -6.04 14.01 0.84
C LEU A 36 -7.50 14.04 0.36
N GLY A 37 -8.32 14.87 1.01
CA GLY A 37 -9.78 14.86 0.82
C GLY A 37 -10.37 13.51 1.23
N ASP A 38 -11.05 12.84 0.29
CA ASP A 38 -11.64 11.51 0.50
C ASP A 38 -10.70 10.34 0.18
N LYS A 39 -9.45 10.61 -0.25
CA LYS A 39 -8.47 9.60 -0.64
C LYS A 39 -7.39 9.43 0.42
N ILE A 40 -6.90 8.21 0.62
CA ILE A 40 -5.70 7.93 1.39
C ILE A 40 -4.58 7.62 0.40
N VAL A 41 -3.44 8.31 0.52
CA VAL A 41 -2.26 8.10 -0.32
C VAL A 41 -1.11 7.56 0.53
N ALA A 42 -0.31 6.64 -0.04
CA ALA A 42 0.92 6.14 0.55
C ALA A 42 2.12 6.92 -0.02
N ILE A 43 2.99 7.43 0.85
CA ILE A 43 4.18 8.18 0.49
C ILE A 43 5.41 7.44 1.03
N PRO A 44 6.34 6.98 0.19
CA PRO A 44 7.59 6.36 0.64
C PRO A 44 8.39 7.31 1.54
N MET A 45 8.85 6.82 2.69
CA MET A 45 9.74 7.54 3.60
C MET A 45 11.19 7.44 3.11
N ILE A 46 11.45 8.01 1.94
CA ILE A 46 12.79 8.18 1.38
C ILE A 46 13.44 9.45 1.96
N SER A 47 14.76 9.43 2.13
CA SER A 47 15.52 10.59 2.62
C SER A 47 15.33 11.81 1.73
N LYS A 48 15.46 13.04 2.26
CA LYS A 48 15.28 14.28 1.47
C LYS A 48 16.13 14.36 0.21
N GLU A 49 17.32 13.73 0.22
CA GLU A 49 18.21 13.65 -0.93
C GLU A 49 17.68 12.71 -2.02
N GLN A 50 17.08 11.58 -1.62
CA GLN A 50 16.46 10.61 -2.53
C GLN A 50 15.13 11.12 -3.11
N GLN A 51 14.34 11.89 -2.34
CA GLN A 51 13.11 12.55 -2.83
C GLN A 51 13.37 13.44 -4.06
N LYS A 52 14.51 14.13 -4.07
CA LYS A 52 14.87 15.03 -5.17
C LYS A 52 15.18 14.26 -6.45
N GLN A 53 15.77 13.07 -6.37
CA GLN A 53 16.05 12.22 -7.53
C GLN A 53 14.79 11.52 -8.06
N GLU A 54 13.93 10.98 -7.21
CA GLU A 54 12.68 10.32 -7.65
C GLU A 54 11.66 11.30 -8.26
N SER A 55 11.63 12.56 -7.79
CA SER A 55 10.79 13.61 -8.41
C SER A 55 11.16 13.94 -9.86
N VAL A 56 12.41 13.66 -10.26
CA VAL A 56 12.90 13.87 -11.63
C VAL A 56 12.48 12.71 -12.53
N GLU A 57 12.38 11.49 -11.99
CA GLU A 57 11.99 10.28 -12.74
C GLU A 57 10.46 10.12 -12.84
N GLN A 58 9.69 10.44 -11.79
CA GLN A 58 8.22 10.44 -11.84
C GLN A 58 7.63 11.48 -12.82
N LYS A 59 8.41 12.50 -13.18
CA LYS A 59 8.05 13.48 -14.21
C LYS A 59 8.04 12.92 -15.64
N ASP A 60 8.69 11.78 -15.86
CA ASP A 60 8.72 11.08 -17.15
C ASP A 60 7.51 10.12 -17.31
N PHE A 61 6.87 9.74 -16.19
CA PHE A 61 5.68 8.88 -16.15
C PHE A 61 4.38 9.70 -16.03
N GLU A 62 4.19 10.70 -16.88
CA GLU A 62 2.89 11.37 -17.02
C GLU A 62 1.84 10.34 -17.50
N MET A 63 1.07 9.81 -16.55
CA MET A 63 -0.04 8.87 -16.75
C MET A 63 -1.03 9.41 -17.79
N ASN A 64 -1.14 8.76 -18.96
CA ASN A 64 -2.28 8.95 -19.85
C ASN A 64 -3.55 8.45 -19.14
N ALA A 65 -4.48 9.38 -18.86
CA ALA A 65 -5.67 9.17 -18.05
C ALA A 65 -6.83 8.50 -18.81
N ASP A 66 -6.61 7.33 -19.42
CA ASP A 66 -7.69 6.50 -19.98
C ASP A 66 -8.01 5.32 -19.04
N THR A 67 -9.05 5.50 -18.23
CA THR A 67 -9.52 4.51 -17.22
C THR A 67 -10.64 3.61 -17.74
N SER A 68 -10.90 3.63 -19.05
CA SER A 68 -12.01 2.96 -19.74
C SER A 68 -11.96 1.42 -19.71
N GLY A 69 -10.93 0.81 -19.11
CA GLY A 69 -10.74 -0.65 -19.08
C GLY A 69 -10.60 -1.31 -17.69
N LEU A 70 -10.78 -0.59 -16.58
CA LEU A 70 -10.52 -1.13 -15.23
C LEU A 70 -11.76 -1.66 -14.47
N THR A 71 -12.92 -1.80 -15.12
CA THR A 71 -14.11 -2.35 -14.46
C THR A 71 -14.11 -3.88 -14.47
N VAL A 72 -14.07 -4.51 -13.30
CA VAL A 72 -14.41 -5.93 -13.12
C VAL A 72 -15.93 -6.08 -13.15
N ALA A 73 -16.46 -6.94 -14.03
CA ALA A 73 -17.89 -7.22 -14.11
C ALA A 73 -18.36 -8.03 -12.87
N GLY A 74 -19.43 -7.56 -12.21
CA GLY A 74 -20.27 -8.41 -11.37
C GLY A 74 -20.23 -8.22 -9.84
N HIS A 75 -19.48 -7.27 -9.28
CA HIS A 75 -19.49 -7.04 -7.83
C HIS A 75 -20.03 -5.64 -7.49
N ILE A 76 -21.36 -5.55 -7.38
CA ILE A 76 -22.02 -4.41 -6.72
C ILE A 76 -21.92 -4.63 -5.21
N GLY A 77 -20.74 -4.35 -4.65
CA GLY A 77 -20.59 -4.21 -3.20
C GLY A 77 -21.22 -2.89 -2.75
N THR A 78 -22.48 -2.91 -2.34
CA THR A 78 -23.15 -1.75 -1.74
C THR A 78 -22.64 -1.61 -0.30
N TRP A 79 -21.76 -0.65 -0.05
CA TRP A 79 -21.34 -0.30 1.31
C TRP A 79 -22.45 0.53 1.98
N HIS A 80 -22.91 0.10 3.16
CA HIS A 80 -23.78 0.90 4.02
C HIS A 80 -22.97 1.38 5.25
N THR A 81 -23.11 2.66 5.58
CA THR A 81 -22.54 3.26 6.80
C THR A 81 -23.36 2.84 8.00
N ILE A 82 -22.72 2.26 9.03
CA ILE A 82 -23.34 2.10 10.35
C ILE A 82 -23.10 3.41 11.09
N ASP A 83 -24.13 4.27 11.15
CA ASP A 83 -24.11 5.47 11.99
C ASP A 83 -24.01 5.07 13.46
N GLN A 84 -22.98 5.55 14.14
CA GLN A 84 -22.86 5.46 15.59
C GLN A 84 -23.85 6.44 16.22
N HIS A 85 -24.86 5.93 16.92
CA HIS A 85 -25.75 6.76 17.74
C HIS A 85 -25.06 7.07 19.08
N GLU A 86 -24.82 8.34 19.36
CA GLU A 86 -24.35 8.80 20.68
C GLU A 86 -25.42 8.50 21.74
N VAL A 87 -25.04 7.79 22.80
CA VAL A 87 -25.84 7.67 24.03
C VAL A 87 -25.28 8.67 25.04
N GLY A 88 -26.10 9.70 25.33
CA GLY A 88 -25.94 10.56 26.51
C GLY A 88 -26.43 9.89 27.78
#